data_AF-A0A9X3ILA5-F1
#
_entry.id   AF-A0A9X3ILA5-F1
#
_cell.length_a   1.000
_cell.length_b   1.000
_cell.length_c   1.000
_cell.angle_alpha   90.00
_cell.angle_beta   90.00
_cell.angle_gamma   90.00
#
_symmetry.space_group_name_H-M   'P 1'
#
loop_
_entity.id
_entity.type
_entity.pdbx_description
1 polymer ?
#
loop_
_entity_poly.entity_id
_entity_poly.type
_entity_poly.pdbx_seq_one_letter_code
_entity_poly.pdbx_strand_id
1 'polypeptide(L)'
;MAIQIVFVTENAEIIRIVQRKKNALLPADVRANGFKVFDGEEIFVSSYSTKGSSGIDRLIAHIEEVVRDGITSVLLISDGSVPDLLPAFGDIFSVNLFEAPKHGVNIHNLVQTLLAKVLKNFRYYRTRFFDLKYQQLFRLPLKNFMADEIGVVRDLCHDMIGSERFGRQLDEALAKLRSRQRPKKASSRPERYFVDDDDRHFQLGAETHAKAETSQPPHTKACVLGNRYRFGIAFNGETHFNVSKDKDESMSGNYVDCHGAFRPGGGGKHINMFSNDFF
;
A
#
# COMPACT_ATOMS: atom_id res chain seq x y z
N MET A 1 5.22 -17.97 4.87
CA MET A 1 4.87 -16.57 4.53
C MET A 1 6.15 -15.80 4.35
N ALA A 2 6.19 -14.81 3.46
CA ALA A 2 7.43 -14.10 3.14
C ALA A 2 7.20 -12.66 2.65
N ILE A 3 8.23 -11.84 2.83
CA ILE A 3 8.32 -10.46 2.38
C ILE A 3 9.21 -10.41 1.14
N GLN A 4 8.69 -9.88 0.04
CA GLN A 4 9.46 -9.65 -1.19
C GLN A 4 9.91 -8.19 -1.26
N ILE A 5 11.21 -7.97 -1.45
CA ILE A 5 11.79 -6.65 -1.74
C ILE A 5 12.35 -6.67 -3.15
N VAL A 6 11.95 -5.71 -3.99
CA VAL A 6 12.40 -5.61 -5.38
C VAL A 6 13.09 -4.27 -5.60
N PHE A 7 14.37 -4.31 -5.96
CA PHE A 7 15.09 -3.14 -6.45
C PHE A 7 14.75 -2.88 -7.92
N VAL A 8 14.09 -1.77 -8.22
CA VAL A 8 13.70 -1.35 -9.58
C VAL A 8 14.61 -0.22 -10.02
N THR A 9 15.64 -0.54 -10.82
CA THR A 9 16.74 0.39 -11.11
C THR A 9 17.37 0.12 -12.48
N GLU A 10 17.96 1.15 -13.08
CA GLU A 10 18.81 1.01 -14.26
C GLU A 10 20.29 0.72 -13.90
N ASN A 11 20.66 0.87 -12.63
CA ASN A 11 22.03 0.75 -12.17
C ASN A 11 22.50 -0.72 -12.16
N ALA A 12 23.36 -1.06 -13.11
CA ALA A 12 23.91 -2.40 -13.28
C ALA A 12 24.68 -2.93 -12.06
N GLU A 13 25.32 -2.05 -11.27
CA GLU A 13 26.06 -2.47 -10.09
C GLU A 13 25.13 -2.87 -8.93
N ILE A 14 24.03 -2.12 -8.73
CA ILE A 14 22.97 -2.49 -7.78
C ILE A 14 22.35 -3.83 -8.18
N ILE A 15 22.00 -4.00 -9.45
CA ILE A 15 21.45 -5.26 -9.96
C ILE A 15 22.43 -6.43 -9.66
N ARG A 16 23.70 -6.26 -10.04
CA ARG A 16 24.73 -7.28 -9.83
C ARG A 16 24.89 -7.63 -8.34
N ILE A 17 24.90 -6.63 -7.45
CA ILE A 17 25.11 -6.89 -6.03
C ILE A 17 23.90 -7.58 -5.39
N VAL A 18 22.70 -7.16 -5.75
CA VAL A 18 21.44 -7.76 -5.26
C VAL A 18 21.33 -9.20 -5.73
N GLN A 19 21.59 -9.49 -7.02
CA GLN A 19 21.55 -10.85 -7.54
C GLN A 19 22.58 -11.78 -6.89
N ARG A 20 23.79 -11.27 -6.60
CA ARG A 20 24.89 -12.07 -6.03
C ARG A 20 24.73 -12.29 -4.53
N LYS A 21 24.34 -11.26 -3.78
CA LYS A 21 24.33 -11.28 -2.31
C LYS A 21 22.94 -11.59 -1.75
N LYS A 22 21.86 -11.24 -2.45
CA LYS A 22 20.46 -11.52 -2.07
C LYS A 22 20.23 -11.19 -0.59
N ASN A 23 19.74 -12.16 0.17
CA ASN A 23 19.43 -12.04 1.59
C ASN A 23 20.66 -11.71 2.46
N ALA A 24 21.90 -11.96 2.00
CA ALA A 24 23.10 -11.55 2.74
C ALA A 24 23.26 -10.02 2.85
N LEU A 25 22.52 -9.24 2.04
CA LEU A 25 22.44 -7.79 2.15
C LEU A 25 21.58 -7.32 3.32
N LEU A 26 20.75 -8.21 3.88
CA LEU A 26 19.88 -7.85 5.00
C LEU A 26 20.71 -7.62 6.27
N PRO A 27 20.33 -6.62 7.09
CA PRO A 27 20.93 -6.41 8.41
C PRO A 27 20.97 -7.69 9.25
N ALA A 28 22.04 -7.85 10.04
CA ALA A 28 22.25 -9.08 10.80
C ALA A 28 21.16 -9.33 11.85
N ASP A 29 20.67 -8.26 12.49
CA ASP A 29 19.57 -8.27 13.45
C ASP A 29 18.24 -8.68 12.81
N VAL A 30 18.01 -8.32 11.54
CA VAL A 30 16.84 -8.78 10.77
C VAL A 30 16.90 -10.27 10.49
N ARG A 31 18.07 -10.80 10.13
CA ARG A 31 18.26 -12.23 9.83
C ARG A 31 18.31 -13.12 11.07
N ALA A 32 18.60 -12.54 12.23
CA ALA A 32 18.78 -13.27 13.47
C ALA A 32 17.52 -14.05 13.86
N ASN A 33 17.72 -15.23 14.49
CA ASN A 33 16.65 -16.09 15.01
C ASN A 33 15.55 -16.40 13.99
N GLY A 34 15.91 -16.57 12.72
CA GLY A 34 14.97 -16.90 11.64
C GLY A 34 13.95 -15.80 11.39
N PHE A 35 14.39 -14.54 11.26
CA PHE A 35 13.51 -13.39 10.95
C PHE A 35 12.43 -13.11 12.02
N LYS A 36 12.73 -13.40 13.29
CA LYS A 36 11.79 -13.20 14.42
C LYS A 36 11.21 -11.77 14.50
N VAL A 37 11.94 -10.76 14.04
CA VAL A 37 11.45 -9.36 14.02
C VAL A 37 10.29 -9.12 13.04
N PHE A 38 10.05 -10.07 12.13
CA PHE A 38 8.93 -10.16 11.19
C PHE A 38 8.14 -11.46 11.37
N ASP A 39 7.98 -11.91 12.62
CA ASP A 39 7.16 -13.09 12.97
C ASP A 39 7.57 -14.39 12.27
N GLY A 40 8.86 -14.50 11.89
CA GLY A 40 9.39 -15.67 11.18
C GLY A 40 9.21 -15.63 9.67
N GLU A 41 8.71 -14.53 9.09
CA GLU A 41 8.59 -14.38 7.65
C GLU A 41 9.96 -14.19 7.00
N GLU A 42 10.29 -15.08 6.06
CA GLU A 42 11.51 -14.94 5.27
C GLU A 42 11.44 -13.67 4.40
N ILE A 43 12.59 -13.02 4.23
CA ILE A 43 12.70 -11.85 3.36
C ILE A 43 13.51 -12.22 2.14
N PHE A 44 12.94 -12.02 0.95
CA PHE A 44 13.61 -12.22 -0.32
C PHE A 44 13.97 -10.87 -0.93
N VAL A 45 15.23 -10.73 -1.34
CA VAL A 45 15.70 -9.53 -2.04
C VAL A 45 16.00 -9.88 -3.49
N SER A 46 15.32 -9.20 -4.42
CA SER A 46 15.51 -9.34 -5.86
C SER A 46 15.68 -7.97 -6.53
N SER A 47 15.96 -7.98 -7.83
CA SER A 47 16.13 -6.77 -8.63
C SER A 47 15.46 -6.93 -9.99
N TYR A 48 14.87 -5.84 -10.48
CA TYR A 48 14.36 -5.66 -11.82
C TYR A 48 15.17 -4.59 -12.54
N SER A 49 15.72 -4.94 -13.71
CA SER A 49 16.46 -4.01 -14.56
C SER A 49 15.50 -3.24 -15.45
N THR A 50 15.53 -1.92 -15.38
CA THR A 50 14.73 -1.04 -16.25
C THR A 50 15.43 -0.76 -17.59
N LYS A 51 16.72 -1.09 -17.70
CA LYS A 51 17.52 -0.97 -18.93
C LYS A 51 16.89 -1.80 -20.06
N GLY A 52 16.44 -1.13 -21.13
CA GLY A 52 15.81 -1.76 -22.30
C GLY A 52 14.34 -2.20 -22.09
N SER A 53 13.75 -1.85 -20.95
CA SER A 53 12.39 -2.24 -20.56
C SER A 53 11.83 -1.26 -19.51
N SER A 54 11.49 -0.06 -19.93
CA SER A 54 10.98 1.01 -19.04
C SER A 54 9.46 0.97 -18.84
N GLY A 55 8.74 0.08 -19.54
CA GLY A 55 7.28 0.01 -19.48
C GLY A 55 6.77 -0.60 -18.18
N ILE A 56 5.79 0.06 -17.56
CA ILE A 56 5.12 -0.36 -16.32
C ILE A 56 4.54 -1.79 -16.42
N ASP A 57 4.04 -2.18 -17.61
CA ASP A 57 3.43 -3.50 -17.85
C ASP A 57 4.40 -4.67 -17.66
N ARG A 58 5.67 -4.50 -18.04
CA ARG A 58 6.68 -5.54 -17.86
C ARG A 58 7.12 -5.65 -16.41
N LEU A 59 7.16 -4.53 -15.69
CA LEU A 59 7.40 -4.55 -14.26
C LEU A 59 6.24 -5.22 -13.52
N ILE A 60 5.00 -4.95 -13.90
CA ILE A 60 3.82 -5.64 -13.36
C ILE A 60 3.93 -7.15 -13.53
N ALA A 61 4.25 -7.61 -14.75
CA ALA A 61 4.41 -9.04 -15.02
C ALA A 61 5.51 -9.65 -14.14
N HIS A 62 6.64 -8.94 -13.98
CA HIS A 62 7.70 -9.38 -13.07
C HIS A 62 7.24 -9.42 -11.61
N ILE A 63 6.47 -8.43 -11.16
CA ILE A 63 5.90 -8.40 -9.81
C ILE A 63 4.99 -9.60 -9.60
N GLU A 64 4.11 -9.95 -10.52
CA GLU A 64 3.26 -11.14 -10.41
C GLU A 64 4.08 -12.44 -10.31
N GLU A 65 5.18 -12.56 -11.07
CA GLU A 65 6.05 -13.73 -11.00
C GLU A 65 6.77 -13.89 -9.66
N VAL A 66 7.06 -12.78 -8.97
CA VAL A 66 7.68 -12.81 -7.64
C VAL A 66 6.65 -12.85 -6.51
N VAL A 67 5.45 -12.30 -6.73
CA VAL A 67 4.30 -12.31 -5.80
C VAL A 67 3.55 -13.64 -5.95
N ARG A 68 4.23 -14.72 -5.57
CA ARG A 68 3.69 -16.08 -5.53
C ARG A 68 2.84 -16.30 -4.29
N ASP A 69 2.16 -17.44 -4.25
CA ASP A 69 1.45 -17.87 -3.04
C ASP A 69 2.39 -17.90 -1.83
N GLY A 70 1.94 -17.27 -0.73
CA GLY A 70 2.71 -17.14 0.50
C GLY A 70 3.51 -15.84 0.63
N ILE A 71 3.57 -14.99 -0.41
CA ILE A 71 4.05 -13.61 -0.23
C ILE A 71 2.97 -12.79 0.49
N THR A 72 3.33 -12.23 1.63
CA THR A 72 2.46 -11.43 2.51
C THR A 72 2.78 -9.95 2.44
N SER A 73 3.94 -9.59 1.90
CA SER A 73 4.33 -8.20 1.73
C SER A 73 5.25 -7.98 0.53
N VAL A 74 5.15 -6.81 -0.09
CA VAL A 74 5.93 -6.41 -1.27
C VAL A 74 6.40 -4.97 -1.10
N LEU A 75 7.72 -4.77 -1.14
CA LEU A 75 8.36 -3.46 -1.07
C LEU A 75 9.13 -3.21 -2.37
N LEU A 76 8.90 -2.06 -2.99
CA LEU A 76 9.66 -1.61 -4.14
C LEU A 76 10.65 -0.54 -3.69
N ILE A 77 11.90 -0.66 -4.13
CA ILE A 77 12.96 0.33 -3.90
C ILE A 77 13.44 0.79 -5.27
N SER A 78 13.26 2.06 -5.61
CA SER A 78 13.51 2.57 -6.96
C SER A 78 14.36 3.83 -7.01
N ASP A 79 15.19 3.92 -8.03
CA ASP A 79 16.00 5.12 -8.35
C ASP A 79 15.24 6.16 -9.19
N GLY A 80 13.94 5.96 -9.42
CA GLY A 80 13.12 6.82 -10.27
C GLY A 80 13.26 6.54 -11.77
N SER A 81 13.95 5.47 -12.19
CA SER A 81 14.06 5.08 -13.61
C SER A 81 12.73 4.67 -14.27
N VAL A 82 11.66 4.51 -13.48
CA VAL A 82 10.27 4.33 -13.95
C VAL A 82 9.40 5.44 -13.35
N PRO A 83 9.20 6.58 -14.04
CA PRO A 83 8.46 7.72 -13.48
C PRO A 83 7.04 7.39 -13.02
N ASP A 84 6.35 6.51 -13.75
CA ASP A 84 4.97 6.12 -13.46
C ASP A 84 4.85 5.08 -12.35
N LEU A 85 5.96 4.64 -11.73
CA LEU A 85 5.95 3.60 -10.70
C LEU A 85 5.11 4.00 -9.48
N LEU A 86 5.34 5.21 -8.97
CA LEU A 86 4.64 5.71 -7.80
C LEU A 86 3.16 5.99 -8.10
N PRO A 87 2.78 6.70 -9.20
CA PRO A 87 1.37 6.85 -9.58
C PRO A 87 0.63 5.52 -9.78
N ALA A 88 1.28 4.50 -10.36
CA ALA A 88 0.65 3.21 -10.64
C ALA A 88 0.55 2.30 -9.40
N PHE A 89 1.55 2.32 -8.52
CA PHE A 89 1.67 1.34 -7.42
C PHE A 89 1.73 1.91 -6.02
N GLY A 90 1.86 3.22 -5.82
CA GLY A 90 2.07 3.80 -4.49
C GLY A 90 0.99 3.39 -3.48
N ASP A 91 -0.26 3.28 -3.92
CA ASP A 91 -1.35 2.84 -3.04
C ASP A 91 -1.40 1.31 -2.84
N ILE A 92 -0.75 0.54 -3.71
CA ILE A 92 -0.75 -0.93 -3.70
C ILE A 92 0.47 -1.46 -2.92
N PHE A 93 1.66 -0.96 -3.25
CA PHE A 93 2.95 -1.32 -2.70
C PHE A 93 3.62 -0.12 -2.04
N SER A 94 4.54 -0.35 -1.10
CA SER A 94 5.41 0.75 -0.64
C SER A 94 6.50 0.97 -1.67
N VAL A 95 6.54 2.17 -2.28
CA VAL A 95 7.42 2.55 -3.40
C VAL A 95 8.46 3.55 -2.91
N ASN A 96 9.55 3.02 -2.39
CA ASN A 96 10.58 3.79 -1.69
C ASN A 96 11.61 4.32 -2.69
N LEU A 97 11.70 5.64 -2.82
CA LEU A 97 12.61 6.28 -3.77
C LEU A 97 13.99 6.48 -3.15
N PHE A 98 15.03 6.34 -3.95
CA PHE A 98 16.40 6.67 -3.56
C PHE A 98 17.11 7.39 -4.70
N GLU A 99 18.13 8.18 -4.35
CA GLU A 99 18.96 8.82 -5.37
C GLU A 99 19.92 7.81 -5.98
N ALA A 100 19.96 7.74 -7.32
CA ALA A 100 20.92 6.91 -8.04
C ALA A 100 22.36 7.22 -7.58
N PRO A 101 23.19 6.19 -7.31
CA PRO A 101 24.52 6.40 -6.77
C PRO A 101 25.42 7.14 -7.77
N LYS A 102 26.15 8.14 -7.27
CA LYS A 102 27.23 8.81 -8.01
C LYS A 102 28.45 7.89 -8.11
N HIS A 103 29.35 8.18 -9.04
CA HIS A 103 30.60 7.44 -9.20
C HIS A 103 31.41 7.42 -7.89
N GLY A 104 32.00 6.26 -7.56
CA GLY A 104 32.82 6.08 -6.36
C GLY A 104 32.05 5.76 -5.07
N VAL A 105 30.71 5.73 -5.09
CA VAL A 105 29.90 5.30 -3.94
C VAL A 105 30.07 3.80 -3.69
N ASN A 106 30.23 3.40 -2.43
CA ASN A 106 30.20 2.00 -2.05
C ASN A 106 28.76 1.45 -2.15
N ILE A 107 28.46 0.81 -3.28
CA ILE A 107 27.13 0.27 -3.58
C ILE A 107 26.65 -0.76 -2.55
N HIS A 108 27.57 -1.55 -1.98
CA HIS A 108 27.21 -2.51 -0.93
C HIS A 108 26.66 -1.81 0.30
N ASN A 109 27.37 -0.80 0.78
CA ASN A 109 26.95 -0.05 1.95
C ASN A 109 25.66 0.71 1.67
N LEU A 110 25.51 1.33 0.49
CA LEU A 110 24.27 1.99 0.08
C LEU A 110 23.07 1.04 0.17
N VAL A 111 23.15 -0.13 -0.46
CA VAL A 111 22.05 -1.11 -0.48
C VAL A 111 21.72 -1.59 0.95
N GLN A 112 22.74 -1.84 1.78
CA GLN A 112 22.51 -2.21 3.18
C GLN A 112 21.83 -1.10 3.98
N THR A 113 22.22 0.15 3.78
CA THR A 113 21.59 1.32 4.43
C THR A 113 20.14 1.49 4.00
N LEU A 114 19.84 1.38 2.70
CA LEU A 114 18.47 1.45 2.17
C LEU A 114 17.59 0.34 2.77
N LEU A 115 18.09 -0.91 2.76
CA LEU A 115 17.39 -2.05 3.35
C LEU A 115 17.14 -1.88 4.86
N ALA A 116 18.15 -1.42 5.61
CA ALA A 116 18.00 -1.18 7.04
C ALA A 116 16.92 -0.13 7.33
N LYS A 117 16.92 0.98 6.59
CA LYS A 117 15.96 2.08 6.79
C LYS A 117 14.54 1.66 6.43
N VAL A 118 14.35 1.06 5.25
CA VAL A 118 13.00 0.63 4.81
C VAL A 118 12.45 -0.45 5.72
N LEU A 119 13.24 -1.45 6.13
CA LEU A 119 12.76 -2.55 6.98
C LEU A 119 12.39 -2.07 8.39
N LYS A 120 13.16 -1.13 8.95
CA LYS A 120 12.85 -0.51 10.24
C LYS A 120 11.49 0.19 10.19
N ASN A 121 11.27 1.04 9.19
CA ASN A 121 10.04 1.81 9.07
C ASN A 121 8.85 0.93 8.64
N PHE A 122 9.08 -0.03 7.74
CA PHE A 122 8.09 -1.02 7.34
C PHE A 122 7.62 -1.87 8.51
N ARG A 123 8.53 -2.33 9.39
CA ARG A 123 8.16 -3.06 10.60
C ARG A 123 7.21 -2.25 11.48
N TYR A 124 7.50 -0.97 11.65
CA TYR A 124 6.66 -0.07 12.43
C TYR A 124 5.26 0.09 11.81
N TYR A 125 5.20 0.38 10.51
CA TYR A 125 3.94 0.45 9.75
C TYR A 125 3.15 -0.85 9.86
N ARG A 126 3.81 -1.99 9.64
CA ARG A 126 3.21 -3.32 9.68
C ARG A 126 2.54 -3.63 11.01
N THR A 127 3.17 -3.26 12.13
CA THR A 127 2.54 -3.39 13.45
C THR A 127 1.23 -2.59 13.54
N ARG A 128 1.17 -1.39 12.96
CA ARG A 128 -0.08 -0.60 12.92
C ARG A 128 -1.10 -1.19 11.94
N PHE A 129 -0.66 -1.71 10.80
CA PHE A 129 -1.56 -2.29 9.80
C PHE A 129 -2.36 -3.48 10.35
N PHE A 130 -1.73 -4.33 11.17
CA PHE A 130 -2.39 -5.46 11.81
C PHE A 130 -3.07 -5.13 13.14
N ASP A 131 -2.89 -3.92 13.67
CA ASP A 131 -3.64 -3.44 14.83
C ASP A 131 -5.08 -3.12 14.39
N LEU A 132 -6.05 -3.84 14.95
CA LEU A 132 -7.49 -3.67 14.66
C LEU A 132 -7.96 -2.22 14.81
N LYS A 133 -7.28 -1.43 15.64
CA LYS A 133 -7.54 0.00 15.84
C LYS A 133 -7.29 0.85 14.60
N TYR A 134 -6.31 0.47 13.76
CA TYR A 134 -5.86 1.24 12.59
C TYR A 134 -6.07 0.50 11.27
N GLN A 135 -6.24 -0.82 11.29
CA GLN A 135 -6.38 -1.64 10.08
C GLN A 135 -7.41 -1.07 9.10
N GLN A 136 -8.57 -0.63 9.60
CA GLN A 136 -9.62 -0.07 8.74
C GLN A 136 -9.22 1.24 8.07
N LEU A 137 -8.42 2.08 8.74
CA LEU A 137 -7.95 3.37 8.18
C LEU A 137 -7.06 3.17 6.96
N PHE A 138 -6.11 2.24 7.04
CA PHE A 138 -5.24 1.93 5.91
C PHE A 138 -6.02 1.35 4.72
N ARG A 139 -7.18 0.75 4.99
CA ARG A 139 -8.00 0.08 3.99
C ARG A 139 -9.06 0.97 3.34
N LEU A 140 -9.18 2.23 3.75
CA LEU A 140 -10.13 3.18 3.15
C LEU A 140 -9.95 3.23 1.61
N PRO A 141 -11.04 3.47 0.86
CA PRO A 141 -10.99 3.73 -0.58
C PRO A 141 -10.32 5.08 -0.82
N LEU A 142 -9.01 5.06 -1.10
CA LEU A 142 -8.13 6.23 -0.99
C LEU A 142 -8.41 7.31 -2.04
N LYS A 143 -9.06 6.97 -3.16
CA LYS A 143 -9.46 7.93 -4.19
C LYS A 143 -10.80 8.59 -3.88
N ASN A 144 -11.61 7.97 -3.01
CA ASN A 144 -12.95 8.44 -2.68
C ASN A 144 -13.11 8.95 -1.25
N PHE A 145 -12.18 8.66 -0.33
CA PHE A 145 -12.18 9.20 1.03
C PHE A 145 -11.47 10.56 1.07
N MET A 146 -12.23 11.63 1.25
CA MET A 146 -11.71 13.01 1.23
C MET A 146 -11.25 13.46 2.61
N ALA A 147 -9.94 13.53 2.82
CA ALA A 147 -9.34 14.09 4.03
C ALA A 147 -7.87 14.41 3.80
N ASP A 148 -7.40 15.59 4.19
CA ASP A 148 -5.97 15.93 4.08
C ASP A 148 -5.07 14.90 4.78
N GLU A 149 -5.53 14.34 5.91
CA GLU A 149 -4.73 13.40 6.69
C GLU A 149 -4.55 12.03 6.01
N ILE A 150 -5.44 11.63 5.09
CA ILE A 150 -5.22 10.41 4.30
C ILE A 150 -4.10 10.63 3.28
N GLY A 151 -3.98 11.85 2.75
CA GLY A 151 -2.86 12.26 1.89
C GLY A 151 -1.52 12.10 2.62
N VAL A 152 -1.44 12.59 3.86
CA VAL A 152 -0.23 12.45 4.69
C VAL A 152 0.12 10.97 4.95
N VAL A 153 -0.87 10.12 5.24
CA VAL A 153 -0.63 8.68 5.41
C VAL A 153 -0.12 8.04 4.12
N ARG A 154 -0.73 8.38 2.98
CA ARG A 154 -0.32 7.89 1.66
C ARG A 154 1.14 8.25 1.38
N ASP A 155 1.51 9.52 1.51
CA ASP A 155 2.87 10.00 1.23
C ASP A 155 3.93 9.29 2.11
N LEU A 156 3.64 9.11 3.41
CA LEU A 156 4.52 8.38 4.33
C LEU A 156 4.68 6.91 3.91
N CYS A 157 3.58 6.25 3.56
CA CYS A 157 3.58 4.83 3.18
C CYS A 157 4.18 4.59 1.78
N HIS A 158 4.06 5.57 0.89
CA HIS A 158 4.71 5.57 -0.42
C HIS A 158 6.23 5.55 -0.23
N ASP A 159 6.80 6.51 0.49
CA ASP A 159 8.24 6.59 0.74
C ASP A 159 8.62 6.53 2.23
N MET A 160 8.88 5.30 2.71
CA MET A 160 9.34 5.07 4.07
C MET A 160 10.83 5.40 4.24
N ILE A 161 11.62 5.50 3.16
CA ILE A 161 13.04 5.85 3.22
C ILE A 161 13.21 7.36 3.36
N GLY A 162 12.31 8.19 2.82
CA GLY A 162 12.40 9.64 2.90
C GLY A 162 12.27 10.21 4.32
N SER A 163 11.61 9.50 5.25
CA SER A 163 11.32 10.03 6.59
C SER A 163 12.26 9.54 7.70
N GLU A 164 12.94 10.47 8.36
CA GLU A 164 13.72 10.23 9.58
C GLU A 164 12.86 10.06 10.84
N ARG A 165 11.62 10.57 10.83
CA ARG A 165 10.68 10.54 11.96
C ARG A 165 9.41 9.76 11.63
N PHE A 166 9.52 8.78 10.73
CA PHE A 166 8.41 8.04 10.14
C PHE A 166 7.37 7.61 11.17
N GLY A 167 7.79 6.90 12.22
CA GLY A 167 6.84 6.35 13.19
C GLY A 167 6.03 7.41 13.93
N ARG A 168 6.67 8.52 14.31
CA ARG A 168 5.98 9.65 14.95
C ARG A 168 4.99 10.32 14.00
N GLN A 169 5.41 10.59 12.77
CA GLN A 169 4.54 11.23 11.77
C GLN A 169 3.35 10.35 11.41
N LEU A 170 3.56 9.03 11.29
CA LEU A 170 2.50 8.07 11.03
C LEU A 170 1.49 8.03 12.20
N ASP A 171 1.97 7.92 13.44
CA ASP A 171 1.08 7.92 14.61
C ASP A 171 0.29 9.25 14.74
N GLU A 172 0.91 10.40 14.46
CA GLU A 172 0.24 11.70 14.43
C GLU A 172 -0.85 11.76 13.35
N ALA A 173 -0.56 11.30 12.12
CA ALA A 173 -1.54 11.27 11.03
C ALA A 173 -2.70 10.30 11.31
N LEU A 174 -2.40 9.10 11.82
CA LEU A 174 -3.42 8.12 12.22
C LEU A 174 -4.28 8.63 13.37
N ALA A 175 -3.71 9.37 14.34
CA ALA A 175 -4.47 9.95 15.43
C ALA A 175 -5.51 10.96 14.91
N LYS A 176 -5.13 11.82 13.95
CA LYS A 176 -6.05 12.75 13.30
C LYS A 176 -7.16 12.03 12.52
N LEU A 177 -6.81 11.05 11.69
CA LEU A 177 -7.80 10.23 10.98
C LEU A 177 -8.76 9.51 11.93
N ARG A 178 -8.28 9.02 13.09
CA ARG A 178 -9.15 8.41 14.10
C ARG A 178 -10.11 9.40 14.74
N SER A 179 -9.75 10.67 14.85
CA SER A 179 -10.65 11.70 15.39
C SER A 179 -11.86 11.97 14.49
N ARG A 180 -11.80 11.56 13.21
CA ARG A 180 -12.93 11.56 12.27
C ARG A 180 -13.94 10.43 12.52
N GLN A 181 -13.67 9.51 13.46
CA GLN A 181 -14.63 8.47 13.83
C GLN A 181 -15.78 9.05 14.65
N ARG A 182 -16.97 9.10 14.06
CA ARG A 182 -18.20 9.51 14.74
C ARG A 182 -19.38 8.61 14.39
N PRO A 183 -20.38 8.48 15.27
CA PRO A 183 -21.62 7.83 14.90
C PRO A 183 -22.53 8.75 14.10
N LYS A 184 -23.40 8.16 13.28
CA LYS A 184 -24.46 8.89 12.56
C LYS A 184 -25.52 9.48 13.50
N LYS A 185 -25.80 8.84 14.64
CA LYS A 185 -26.77 9.27 15.64
C LYS A 185 -26.26 9.01 17.05
N ALA A 186 -26.68 9.84 18.01
CA ALA A 186 -26.48 9.56 19.44
C ALA A 186 -27.30 8.31 19.83
N SER A 187 -26.63 7.18 20.01
CA SER A 187 -27.21 5.85 20.28
C SER A 187 -26.44 5.19 21.43
N SER A 188 -27.08 4.28 22.17
CA SER A 188 -26.44 3.50 23.24
C SER A 188 -25.44 2.45 22.71
N ARG A 189 -25.51 2.12 21.41
CA ARG A 189 -24.50 1.34 20.68
C ARG A 189 -24.23 2.02 19.33
N PRO A 190 -23.44 3.11 19.32
CA PRO A 190 -23.15 3.80 18.08
C PRO A 190 -22.15 2.99 17.26
N GLU A 191 -22.59 2.43 16.13
CA GLU A 191 -21.66 2.08 15.06
C GLU A 191 -20.85 3.32 14.70
N ARG A 192 -19.53 3.17 14.62
CA ARG A 192 -18.62 4.28 14.31
C ARG A 192 -18.26 4.23 12.84
N TYR A 193 -18.39 5.38 12.19
CA TYR A 193 -18.05 5.58 10.80
C TYR A 193 -16.82 6.48 10.74
N PHE A 194 -15.94 6.24 9.77
CA PHE A 194 -15.00 7.28 9.37
C PHE A 194 -15.75 8.28 8.50
N VAL A 195 -15.63 9.56 8.82
CA VAL A 195 -16.33 10.61 8.09
C VAL A 195 -15.33 11.49 7.36
N ASP A 196 -15.57 11.67 6.07
CA ASP A 196 -14.74 12.46 5.19
C ASP A 196 -15.25 13.92 5.11
N ASP A 197 -14.55 14.75 4.35
CA ASP A 197 -14.86 16.19 4.22
C ASP A 197 -16.15 16.47 3.41
N ASP A 198 -16.69 15.47 2.71
CA ASP A 198 -17.98 15.53 1.99
C ASP A 198 -19.14 14.95 2.83
N ASP A 199 -18.93 14.80 4.15
CA ASP A 199 -19.87 14.19 5.11
C ASP A 199 -20.29 12.75 4.75
N ARG A 200 -19.47 12.03 3.97
CA ARG A 200 -19.69 10.61 3.67
C ARG A 200 -19.19 9.76 4.83
N HIS A 201 -20.01 8.80 5.21
CA HIS A 201 -19.79 7.86 6.31
C HIS A 201 -19.34 6.52 5.75
N PHE A 202 -18.13 6.11 6.13
CA PHE A 202 -17.50 4.86 5.71
C PHE A 202 -17.49 3.87 6.87
N GLN A 203 -18.09 2.70 6.66
CA GLN A 203 -18.06 1.58 7.60
C GLN A 203 -17.59 0.33 6.89
N LEU A 204 -16.53 -0.29 7.40
CA LEU A 204 -16.08 -1.57 6.86
C LEU A 204 -17.13 -2.64 7.19
N GLY A 205 -17.77 -3.19 6.16
CA GLY A 205 -18.73 -4.27 6.30
C GLY A 205 -18.05 -5.58 6.70
N ALA A 206 -18.72 -6.37 7.52
CA ALA A 206 -18.31 -7.76 7.81
C ALA A 206 -18.74 -8.73 6.70
N GLU A 207 -19.54 -8.25 5.75
CA GLU A 207 -20.13 -9.03 4.67
C GLU A 207 -19.10 -9.33 3.57
N THR A 208 -19.06 -10.58 3.12
CA THR A 208 -18.23 -11.07 2.00
C THR A 208 -19.08 -11.44 0.77
N HIS A 209 -20.32 -10.95 0.71
CA HIS A 209 -21.29 -11.30 -0.32
C HIS A 209 -21.01 -10.68 -1.69
N ALA A 210 -20.18 -9.63 -1.73
CA ALA A 210 -19.72 -9.01 -2.96
C ALA A 210 -18.20 -9.23 -3.09
N LYS A 211 -17.76 -9.66 -4.28
CA LYS A 211 -16.33 -9.71 -4.64
C LYS A 211 -16.08 -8.59 -5.64
N ALA A 212 -14.95 -7.89 -5.50
CA ALA A 212 -14.52 -6.99 -6.55
C ALA A 212 -14.38 -7.80 -7.85
N GLU A 213 -14.91 -7.28 -8.95
CA GLU A 213 -14.70 -7.92 -10.24
C GLU A 213 -13.20 -7.90 -10.56
N THR A 214 -12.64 -9.07 -10.86
CA THR A 214 -11.20 -9.25 -11.12
C THR A 214 -10.94 -9.78 -12.52
N SER A 215 -12.00 -9.95 -13.32
CA SER A 215 -11.91 -10.36 -14.72
C SER A 215 -11.07 -9.35 -15.51
N GLN A 216 -10.06 -9.86 -16.20
CA GLN A 216 -9.19 -9.09 -17.07
C GLN A 216 -9.46 -9.53 -18.52
N PRO A 217 -9.98 -8.67 -19.42
CA PRO A 217 -10.51 -7.30 -19.23
C PRO A 217 -11.88 -7.24 -18.52
N PRO A 218 -12.34 -6.05 -18.03
CA PRO A 218 -11.76 -4.72 -18.20
C PRO A 218 -10.74 -4.32 -17.13
N HIS A 219 -10.54 -5.11 -16.08
CA HIS A 219 -9.58 -4.78 -15.02
C HIS A 219 -8.13 -4.98 -15.48
N THR A 220 -7.23 -4.16 -14.95
CA THR A 220 -5.80 -4.36 -15.12
C THR A 220 -5.26 -5.24 -13.99
N LYS A 221 -4.07 -5.78 -14.16
CA LYS A 221 -3.34 -6.48 -13.10
C LYS A 221 -3.13 -5.60 -11.86
N ALA A 222 -2.93 -4.30 -12.03
CA ALA A 222 -2.85 -3.35 -10.92
C ALA A 222 -4.18 -3.26 -10.15
N CYS A 223 -5.33 -3.29 -10.82
CA CYS A 223 -6.64 -3.33 -10.14
C CYS A 223 -6.77 -4.58 -9.25
N VAL A 224 -6.34 -5.74 -9.76
CA VAL A 224 -6.38 -7.02 -9.02
C VAL A 224 -5.41 -7.00 -7.82
N LEU A 225 -4.18 -6.51 -8.02
CA LEU A 225 -3.19 -6.37 -6.96
C LEU A 225 -3.65 -5.34 -5.90
N GLY A 226 -4.27 -4.25 -6.31
CA GLY A 226 -4.83 -3.23 -5.41
C GLY A 226 -5.95 -3.76 -4.52
N ASN A 227 -6.68 -4.81 -4.96
CA ASN A 227 -7.64 -5.49 -4.10
C ASN A 227 -7.01 -6.54 -3.18
N ARG A 228 -5.69 -6.78 -3.26
CA ARG A 228 -4.98 -7.78 -2.45
C ARG A 228 -3.90 -7.17 -1.57
N TYR A 229 -3.37 -6.01 -1.94
CA TYR A 229 -2.26 -5.34 -1.28
C TYR A 229 -2.56 -3.87 -1.02
N ARG A 230 -2.13 -3.38 0.14
CA ARG A 230 -2.18 -1.97 0.52
C ARG A 230 -0.85 -1.55 1.11
N PHE A 231 -0.21 -0.57 0.46
CA PHE A 231 1.14 -0.10 0.80
C PHE A 231 2.12 -1.25 1.10
N GLY A 232 2.02 -2.32 0.32
CA GLY A 232 2.92 -3.46 0.41
C GLY A 232 2.56 -4.52 1.43
N ILE A 233 1.39 -4.48 2.08
CA ILE A 233 0.90 -5.57 2.94
C ILE A 233 -0.33 -6.22 2.31
N ALA A 234 -0.33 -7.55 2.27
CA ALA A 234 -1.48 -8.33 1.82
C ALA A 234 -2.66 -8.21 2.79
N PHE A 235 -3.88 -8.13 2.24
CA PHE A 235 -5.11 -8.09 3.04
C PHE A 235 -6.23 -8.90 2.38
N ASN A 236 -7.30 -9.13 3.13
CA ASN A 236 -8.50 -9.77 2.58
C ASN A 236 -9.31 -8.80 1.71
N GLY A 237 -9.23 -8.96 0.39
CA GLY A 237 -9.95 -8.18 -0.61
C GLY A 237 -11.45 -8.46 -0.75
N GLU A 238 -12.02 -9.35 0.04
CA GLU A 238 -13.45 -9.72 -0.07
C GLU A 238 -14.38 -8.81 0.73
N THR A 239 -13.84 -7.95 1.60
CA THR A 239 -14.65 -7.00 2.40
C THR A 239 -14.63 -5.61 1.76
N HIS A 240 -15.76 -4.91 1.82
CA HIS A 240 -15.93 -3.56 1.29
C HIS A 240 -16.41 -2.60 2.40
N PHE A 241 -16.30 -1.30 2.12
CA PHE A 241 -16.93 -0.26 2.91
C PHE A 241 -18.35 -0.01 2.42
N ASN A 242 -19.28 0.03 3.36
CA ASN A 242 -20.61 0.61 3.16
C ASN A 242 -20.46 2.13 3.29
N VAL A 243 -20.62 2.83 2.18
CA VAL A 243 -20.48 4.29 2.09
C VAL A 243 -21.84 4.92 1.94
N SER A 244 -22.17 5.90 2.77
CA SER A 244 -23.49 6.51 2.82
C SER A 244 -23.42 7.93 3.39
N LYS A 245 -24.50 8.70 3.25
CA LYS A 245 -24.64 10.00 3.92
C LYS A 245 -25.56 9.91 5.14
N ASP A 246 -25.63 10.98 5.89
CA ASP A 246 -26.65 11.14 6.93
C ASP A 246 -28.06 11.19 6.32
N LYS A 247 -29.07 10.90 7.15
CA LYS A 247 -30.51 10.94 6.79
C LYS A 247 -30.89 10.11 5.56
N ASP A 248 -30.06 9.13 5.20
CA ASP A 248 -30.22 8.32 3.99
C ASP A 248 -30.34 9.17 2.71
N GLU A 249 -29.59 10.26 2.65
CA GLU A 249 -29.46 11.07 1.44
C GLU A 249 -28.92 10.23 0.28
N SER A 250 -29.28 10.64 -0.94
CA SER A 250 -28.84 9.95 -2.14
C SER A 250 -27.32 10.02 -2.28
N MET A 251 -26.73 8.89 -2.67
CA MET A 251 -25.33 8.74 -3.07
C MET A 251 -25.17 8.93 -4.58
N SER A 252 -26.09 9.63 -5.26
CA SER A 252 -25.87 10.07 -6.64
C SER A 252 -24.68 11.02 -6.71
N GLY A 253 -23.78 10.77 -7.66
CA GLY A 253 -22.58 11.57 -7.87
C GLY A 253 -21.58 10.87 -8.76
N ASN A 254 -20.43 11.49 -8.98
CA ASN A 254 -19.31 10.87 -9.68
C ASN A 254 -18.28 10.41 -8.67
N TYR A 255 -17.84 9.17 -8.80
CA TYR A 255 -16.85 8.53 -7.94
C TYR A 255 -15.72 8.00 -8.79
N VAL A 256 -14.51 7.98 -8.24
CA VAL A 256 -13.33 7.51 -8.94
C VAL A 256 -13.26 5.99 -8.80
N ASP A 257 -13.20 5.26 -9.91
CA ASP A 257 -13.11 3.81 -9.90
C ASP A 257 -11.66 3.31 -9.71
N CYS A 258 -11.50 1.98 -9.69
CA CYS A 258 -10.20 1.34 -9.57
C CYS A 258 -9.24 1.67 -10.74
N HIS A 259 -9.74 2.12 -11.90
CA HIS A 259 -8.97 2.59 -13.06
C HIS A 259 -8.60 4.07 -12.99
N GLY A 260 -9.14 4.81 -12.00
CA GLY A 260 -8.96 6.25 -11.90
C GLY A 260 -9.94 7.06 -12.75
N ALA A 261 -10.94 6.42 -13.35
CA ALA A 261 -11.98 7.07 -14.13
C ALA A 261 -13.15 7.47 -13.24
N PHE A 262 -13.74 8.64 -13.50
CA PHE A 262 -15.00 9.03 -12.86
C PHE A 262 -16.15 8.21 -13.46
N ARG A 263 -16.90 7.52 -12.60
CA ARG A 263 -18.14 6.83 -12.96
C ARG A 263 -19.31 7.33 -12.11
N PRO A 264 -20.52 7.38 -12.67
CA PRO A 264 -21.71 7.73 -11.91
C PRO A 264 -22.01 6.63 -10.89
N GLY A 265 -22.13 7.01 -9.62
CA GLY A 265 -22.73 6.17 -8.59
C GLY A 265 -24.25 6.14 -8.75
N GLY A 266 -24.85 4.96 -8.59
CA GLY A 266 -26.30 4.80 -8.69
C GLY A 266 -27.06 5.68 -7.68
N GLY A 267 -28.35 5.93 -7.94
CA GLY A 267 -29.23 6.74 -7.07
C GLY A 267 -29.60 6.12 -5.71
N GLY A 268 -28.88 5.08 -5.29
CA GLY A 268 -29.06 4.42 -4.00
C GLY A 268 -28.69 5.32 -2.82
N LYS A 269 -29.02 4.84 -1.61
CA LYS A 269 -28.71 5.49 -0.32
C LYS A 269 -27.35 5.06 0.24
N HIS A 270 -26.75 4.05 -0.38
CA HIS A 270 -25.43 3.52 -0.03
C HIS A 270 -24.69 3.07 -1.30
N ILE A 271 -23.37 3.01 -1.22
CA ILE A 271 -22.47 2.46 -2.23
C ILE A 271 -21.50 1.52 -1.52
N ASN A 272 -21.25 0.36 -2.10
CA ASN A 272 -20.26 -0.60 -1.60
C ASN A 272 -18.92 -0.32 -2.26
N MET A 273 -17.98 0.28 -1.53
CA MET A 273 -16.66 0.62 -2.05
C MET A 273 -15.59 -0.31 -1.50
N PHE A 274 -14.90 -1.04 -2.37
CA PHE A 274 -13.75 -1.85 -1.99
C PHE A 274 -12.53 -0.98 -1.69
N SER A 275 -11.54 -1.54 -1.00
CA SER A 275 -10.30 -0.82 -0.69
C SER A 275 -9.62 -0.29 -1.96
N ASN A 276 -9.67 -1.01 -3.08
CA ASN A 276 -9.09 -0.57 -4.35
C ASN A 276 -9.95 0.44 -5.15
N ASP A 277 -10.98 1.02 -4.52
CA ASP A 277 -11.93 1.95 -5.12
C ASP A 277 -12.84 1.35 -6.21
N PHE A 278 -12.95 0.02 -6.32
CA PHE A 278 -14.02 -0.62 -7.08
C PHE A 278 -15.36 -0.45 -6.35
N PHE A 279 -16.45 -0.17 -7.07
CA PHE A 279 -17.79 0.01 -6.51
C PHE A 279 -18.89 -0.25 -7.55
#